data_AF-A0AAC9NJX0-F1
#
_entry.id   AF-A0AAC9NJX0-F1
#
_cell.length_a   1.000
_cell.length_b   1.000
_cell.length_c   1.000
_cell.angle_alpha   90.00
_cell.angle_beta   90.00
_cell.angle_gamma   90.00
#
_symmetry.space_group_name_H-M   'P 1'
#
loop_
_entity.id
_entity.type
_entity.pdbx_description
1 polymer ?
#
loop_
_entity_poly.entity_id
_entity_poly.type
_entity_poly.pdbx_seq_one_letter_code
_entity_poly.pdbx_strand_id
1 'polypeptide(L)'
;MEHKVALSFSGGKDSCLALYYLQKKNVKVECLLTTVWTEEMKTFAHNEHIEQIRKQADALALPLHTIETDFSTYEEKFVLKLSEVKDKYGLDGIAYGDIYLEGHRIWGEGIAEKAGLEAFYPLWRDENQAKELLKDFVRLGFKAEIIKVNNQLPKAWVGRSIDELFIKDITQLQSVCPLGESGEYHTRVYDGPNFTYSLY
;
A
#
# COMPACT_ATOMS: atom_id res chain seq x y z
N MET A 1 -11.13 7.87 21.77
CA MET A 1 -9.88 8.58 21.41
C MET A 1 -9.70 8.42 19.92
N GLU A 2 -9.23 9.44 19.22
CA GLU A 2 -8.90 9.33 17.79
C GLU A 2 -7.58 8.56 17.68
N HIS A 3 -7.56 7.43 16.97
CA HIS A 3 -6.36 6.64 16.75
C HIS A 3 -5.37 7.40 15.87
N LYS A 4 -4.08 7.32 16.20
CA LYS A 4 -2.98 7.91 15.44
C LYS A 4 -2.07 6.84 14.92
N VAL A 5 -2.00 6.72 13.59
CA VAL A 5 -1.29 5.61 12.95
C VAL A 5 -0.25 6.08 11.93
N ALA A 6 0.80 5.29 11.78
CA ALA A 6 1.58 5.28 10.54
C ALA A 6 0.91 4.33 9.53
N LEU A 7 1.09 4.56 8.24
CA LEU A 7 0.65 3.63 7.20
C LEU A 7 1.86 3.05 6.47
N SER A 8 1.95 1.71 6.43
CA SER A 8 2.84 1.01 5.50
C SER A 8 2.39 1.30 4.07
N PHE A 9 3.19 2.07 3.35
CA PHE A 9 2.82 2.71 2.10
C PHE A 9 3.78 2.33 0.99
N SER A 10 3.21 1.86 -0.11
CA SER A 10 3.96 1.36 -1.24
C SER A 10 3.70 2.17 -2.51
N GLY A 11 2.71 3.07 -2.53
CA GLY A 11 2.32 3.82 -3.73
C GLY A 11 1.35 3.07 -4.65
N GLY A 12 1.10 1.80 -4.35
CA GLY A 12 0.13 0.99 -5.08
C GLY A 12 -1.31 1.22 -4.64
N LYS A 13 -2.23 0.68 -5.44
CA LYS A 13 -3.69 0.77 -5.27
C LYS A 13 -4.14 0.42 -3.84
N ASP A 14 -3.57 -0.63 -3.24
CA ASP A 14 -4.00 -1.15 -1.94
C ASP A 14 -3.63 -0.17 -0.82
N SER A 15 -2.40 0.33 -0.82
CA SER A 15 -1.97 1.32 0.18
C SER A 15 -2.73 2.65 0.07
N CYS A 16 -3.04 3.10 -1.15
CA CYS A 16 -3.83 4.33 -1.36
C CYS A 16 -5.30 4.16 -0.94
N LEU A 17 -5.88 2.99 -1.19
CA LEU A 17 -7.25 2.66 -0.77
C LEU A 17 -7.35 2.45 0.75
N ALA A 18 -6.35 1.82 1.35
CA ALA A 18 -6.21 1.68 2.79
C ALA A 18 -6.19 3.05 3.49
N LEU A 19 -5.38 3.99 2.97
CA LEU A 19 -5.34 5.37 3.44
C LEU A 19 -6.73 6.02 3.42
N TYR A 20 -7.43 5.90 2.30
CA TYR A 20 -8.77 6.47 2.15
C TYR A 20 -9.78 5.88 3.16
N TYR A 21 -9.74 4.57 3.40
CA TYR A 21 -10.63 3.93 4.38
C TYR A 21 -10.29 4.30 5.83
N LEU A 22 -9.02 4.49 6.18
CA LEU A 22 -8.62 5.00 7.49
C LEU A 22 -9.15 6.42 7.72
N GLN A 23 -8.98 7.30 6.73
CA GLN A 23 -9.47 8.68 6.79
C GLN A 23 -11.00 8.74 6.93
N LYS A 24 -11.74 7.85 6.25
CA LYS A 24 -13.20 7.76 6.39
C LYS A 24 -13.67 7.21 7.74
N LYS A 25 -12.83 6.47 8.45
CA LYS A 25 -13.10 5.93 9.79
C LYS A 25 -12.64 6.85 10.92
N ASN A 26 -12.24 8.10 10.62
CA ASN A 26 -11.66 9.03 11.58
C ASN A 26 -10.42 8.44 12.30
N VAL A 27 -9.61 7.67 11.58
CA VAL A 27 -8.27 7.26 12.03
C VAL A 27 -7.28 8.26 11.43
N LYS A 28 -6.50 8.92 12.29
CA LYS A 28 -5.55 9.94 11.88
C LYS A 28 -4.25 9.30 11.42
N VAL A 29 -3.99 9.34 10.12
CA VAL A 29 -2.71 8.91 9.54
C VAL A 29 -1.71 10.07 9.64
N GLU A 30 -0.70 9.94 10.51
CA GLU A 30 0.28 11.02 10.77
C GLU A 30 1.48 10.95 9.82
N CYS A 31 1.81 9.77 9.30
CA CYS A 31 2.88 9.58 8.33
C CYS A 31 2.76 8.29 7.50
N LEU A 32 3.51 8.26 6.40
CA LEU A 32 3.69 7.12 5.53
C LEU A 32 5.07 6.49 5.80
N LEU A 33 5.14 5.16 5.82
CA LEU A 33 6.36 4.38 5.95
C LEU A 33 6.57 3.56 4.68
N THR A 34 7.74 3.66 4.06
CA THR A 34 8.06 2.84 2.89
C THR A 34 9.43 2.20 3.02
N THR A 35 9.56 0.96 2.58
CA THR A 35 10.82 0.22 2.63
C THR A 35 11.56 0.33 1.31
N VAL A 36 12.84 0.69 1.38
CA VAL A 36 13.74 0.86 0.24
C VAL A 36 14.98 -0.02 0.37
N TRP A 37 15.39 -0.61 -0.75
CA TRP A 37 16.64 -1.34 -0.85
C TRP A 37 17.82 -0.38 -0.79
N THR A 38 18.71 -0.61 0.17
CA THR A 38 19.86 0.27 0.47
C THR A 38 20.77 0.51 -0.76
N GLU A 39 20.89 -0.48 -1.65
CA GLU A 39 21.80 -0.40 -2.82
C GLU A 39 21.16 0.24 -4.07
N GLU A 40 19.83 0.23 -4.18
CA GLU A 40 19.15 0.61 -5.44
C GLU A 40 18.22 1.83 -5.31
N MET A 41 17.94 2.33 -4.10
CA MET A 41 16.95 3.39 -3.84
C MET A 41 15.57 3.10 -4.48
N LYS A 42 15.24 1.82 -4.60
CA LYS A 42 13.96 1.30 -5.10
C LYS A 42 13.14 0.70 -3.98
N THR A 43 11.82 0.79 -4.08
CA THR A 43 10.90 0.20 -3.10
C THR A 43 10.93 -1.34 -3.14
N PHE A 44 10.83 -1.96 -1.97
CA PHE A 44 10.78 -3.42 -1.84
C PHE A 44 9.59 -4.03 -2.61
N ALA A 45 8.42 -3.42 -2.49
CA ALA A 45 7.19 -3.97 -3.02
C ALA A 45 7.04 -3.80 -4.54
N HIS A 46 7.51 -2.69 -5.12
CA HIS A 46 7.16 -2.31 -6.51
C HIS A 46 8.36 -2.03 -7.41
N ASN A 47 9.60 -2.08 -6.89
CA ASN A 47 10.81 -1.67 -7.59
C ASN A 47 10.72 -0.24 -8.16
N GLU A 48 9.90 0.62 -7.57
CA GLU A 48 9.76 2.01 -7.98
C GLU A 48 10.85 2.86 -7.35
N HIS A 49 11.36 3.83 -8.10
CA HIS A 49 12.25 4.83 -7.52
C HIS A 49 11.53 5.58 -6.40
N ILE A 50 12.21 5.73 -5.26
CA ILE A 50 11.67 6.42 -4.08
C ILE A 50 11.13 7.83 -4.40
N GLU A 51 11.65 8.49 -5.44
CA GLU A 51 11.17 9.79 -5.89
C GLU A 51 9.69 9.78 -6.30
N GLN A 52 9.20 8.67 -6.86
CA GLN A 52 7.78 8.54 -7.22
C GLN A 52 6.90 8.44 -5.98
N ILE A 53 7.32 7.65 -4.98
CA ILE A 53 6.61 7.56 -3.70
C ILE A 53 6.65 8.91 -2.95
N ARG A 54 7.76 9.64 -3.03
CA ARG A 54 7.85 11.01 -2.49
C ARG A 54 6.83 11.93 -3.14
N LYS A 55 6.72 11.93 -4.47
CA LYS A 55 5.70 12.70 -5.20
C LYS A 55 4.28 12.33 -4.77
N GLN A 56 3.99 11.04 -4.59
CA GLN A 56 2.70 10.58 -4.05
C GLN A 56 2.46 11.08 -2.62
N ALA A 57 3.45 10.98 -1.74
CA ALA A 57 3.33 11.44 -0.36
C ALA A 57 3.09 12.96 -0.28
N ASP A 58 3.78 13.74 -1.11
CA ASP A 58 3.58 15.18 -1.23
C ASP A 58 2.15 15.49 -1.72
N ALA A 59 1.67 14.79 -2.74
CA ALA A 59 0.31 14.95 -3.25
C ALA A 59 -0.75 14.52 -2.23
N LEU A 60 -0.45 13.54 -1.38
CA LEU A 60 -1.30 13.13 -0.25
C LEU A 60 -1.19 14.07 0.96
N ALA A 61 -0.29 15.06 0.92
CA ALA A 61 0.03 15.96 2.02
C ALA A 61 0.43 15.23 3.32
N LEU A 62 1.19 14.13 3.20
CA LEU A 62 1.63 13.32 4.33
C LEU A 62 3.15 13.19 4.38
N PRO A 63 3.78 13.28 5.58
CA PRO A 63 5.20 13.01 5.72
C PRO A 63 5.56 11.58 5.32
N LEU A 64 6.58 11.40 4.50
CA LEU A 64 7.14 10.09 4.14
C LEU A 64 8.42 9.80 4.92
N HIS A 65 8.47 8.65 5.57
CA HIS A 65 9.67 8.09 6.19
C HIS A 65 10.11 6.83 5.45
N THR A 66 11.41 6.70 5.24
CA THR A 66 12.02 5.56 4.57
C THR A 66 12.67 4.61 5.57
N ILE A 67 12.49 3.32 5.34
CA ILE A 67 13.19 2.23 6.03
C ILE A 67 14.23 1.70 5.04
N GLU A 68 15.50 2.06 5.24
CA GLU A 68 16.60 1.60 4.39
C GLU A 68 17.10 0.24 4.88
N THR A 69 16.82 -0.81 4.12
CA THR A 69 17.09 -2.17 4.58
C THR A 69 17.60 -3.11 3.49
N ASP A 70 17.94 -4.31 3.92
CA ASP A 70 18.28 -5.47 3.12
C ASP A 70 17.51 -6.71 3.63
N PHE A 71 17.66 -7.87 2.98
CA PHE A 71 16.94 -9.08 3.35
C PHE A 71 17.26 -9.56 4.78
N SER A 72 18.47 -9.32 5.28
CA SER A 72 18.91 -9.77 6.60
C SER A 72 18.46 -8.87 7.74
N THR A 73 18.18 -7.59 7.46
CA THR A 73 17.87 -6.57 8.47
C THR A 73 16.46 -6.00 8.37
N TYR A 74 15.62 -6.55 7.48
CA TYR A 74 14.26 -6.05 7.18
C TYR A 74 13.42 -5.79 8.43
N GLU A 75 13.19 -6.83 9.22
CA GLU A 75 12.34 -6.76 10.41
C GLU A 75 12.89 -5.84 11.49
N GLU A 76 14.17 -5.98 11.82
CA GLU A 76 14.83 -5.17 12.86
C GLU A 76 14.76 -3.67 12.52
N LYS A 77 15.11 -3.30 11.28
CA LYS A 77 15.06 -1.90 10.83
C LYS A 77 13.63 -1.38 10.73
N PHE A 78 12.67 -2.23 10.38
CA PHE A 78 11.26 -1.84 10.38
C PHE A 78 10.81 -1.49 11.80
N VAL A 79 11.05 -2.37 12.79
CA VAL A 79 10.67 -2.11 14.19
C VAL A 79 11.38 -0.88 14.75
N LEU A 80 12.66 -0.70 14.44
CA LEU A 80 13.43 0.47 14.85
C LEU A 80 12.81 1.76 14.30
N LYS A 81 12.59 1.84 12.98
CA LYS A 81 11.99 3.03 12.36
C LYS A 81 10.57 3.27 12.86
N LEU A 82 9.80 2.21 13.08
CA LEU A 82 8.45 2.29 13.59
C LEU A 82 8.42 2.87 15.01
N SER A 83 9.34 2.45 15.87
CA SER A 83 9.51 3.03 17.22
C SER A 83 9.88 4.52 17.15
N GLU A 84 10.78 4.92 16.25
CA GLU A 84 11.15 6.34 16.07
C GLU A 84 9.95 7.20 15.67
N VAL A 85 9.15 6.76 14.69
CA VAL A 85 7.98 7.53 14.25
C VAL A 85 6.85 7.47 15.28
N LYS A 86 6.72 6.37 16.03
CA LYS A 86 5.80 6.27 17.17
C LYS A 86 6.04 7.40 18.15
N ASP A 87 7.27 7.55 18.63
CA ASP A 87 7.61 8.58 19.61
C ASP A 87 7.46 9.99 19.03
N LYS A 88 7.83 10.17 17.76
CA LYS A 88 7.74 11.47 17.07
C LYS A 88 6.30 11.97 16.89
N TYR A 89 5.37 11.09 16.55
CA TYR A 89 3.98 11.47 16.21
C TYR A 89 2.97 11.12 17.32
N GLY A 90 3.40 10.40 18.36
CA GLY A 90 2.52 9.88 19.41
C GLY A 90 1.56 8.83 18.85
N LEU A 91 2.09 7.88 18.09
CA LEU A 91 1.29 6.84 17.43
C LEU A 91 0.82 5.79 18.45
N ASP A 92 -0.41 5.32 18.26
CA ASP A 92 -0.96 4.15 18.94
C ASP A 92 -1.15 2.95 18.00
N GLY A 93 -0.97 3.14 16.69
CA GLY A 93 -1.01 2.03 15.72
C GLY A 93 -0.14 2.17 14.48
N ILE A 94 -0.13 1.09 13.71
CA ILE A 94 0.36 1.03 12.32
C ILE A 94 -0.70 0.34 11.46
N ALA A 95 -0.95 0.88 10.27
CA ALA A 95 -1.85 0.31 9.31
C ALA A 95 -1.13 -0.32 8.12
N TYR A 96 -1.76 -1.33 7.51
CA TYR A 96 -1.25 -2.06 6.35
C TYR A 96 -2.31 -2.18 5.25
N GLY A 97 -1.86 -2.36 4.01
CA GLY A 97 -2.74 -2.49 2.83
C GLY A 97 -3.19 -3.91 2.52
N ASP A 98 -2.76 -4.91 3.31
CA ASP A 98 -3.02 -6.32 3.06
C ASP A 98 -4.51 -6.67 3.14
N ILE A 99 -4.93 -7.64 2.32
CA ILE A 99 -6.35 -7.97 2.11
C ILE A 99 -6.71 -9.30 2.77
N TYR A 100 -6.04 -10.40 2.41
CA TYR A 100 -6.42 -11.74 2.88
C TYR A 100 -5.26 -12.72 3.07
N LEU A 101 -4.01 -12.29 2.81
CA LEU A 101 -2.85 -13.14 3.03
C LEU A 101 -2.48 -13.21 4.51
N GLU A 102 -2.89 -14.29 5.17
CA GLU A 102 -2.67 -14.49 6.61
C GLU A 102 -1.20 -14.40 7.02
N GLY A 103 -0.28 -14.87 6.18
CA GLY A 103 1.16 -14.78 6.45
C GLY A 103 1.66 -13.33 6.57
N HIS A 104 1.14 -12.41 5.74
CA HIS A 104 1.49 -10.99 5.83
C HIS A 104 0.90 -10.37 7.09
N ARG A 105 -0.34 -10.75 7.43
CA ARG A 105 -1.01 -10.25 8.62
C ARG A 105 -0.30 -10.66 9.91
N ILE A 106 0.04 -11.94 10.05
CA ILE A 106 0.81 -12.45 11.19
C ILE A 106 2.13 -11.70 11.33
N TRP A 107 2.83 -11.48 10.21
CA TRP A 107 4.08 -10.72 10.21
C TRP A 107 3.86 -9.26 10.66
N GLY A 108 2.89 -8.55 10.07
CA GLY A 108 2.61 -7.16 10.40
C GLY A 108 2.10 -6.94 11.83
N GLU A 109 1.32 -7.90 12.37
CA GLU A 109 0.90 -7.93 13.78
C GLU A 109 2.12 -8.12 14.70
N GLY A 110 3.04 -9.04 14.37
CA GLY A 110 4.28 -9.22 15.12
C GLY A 110 5.19 -7.99 15.12
N ILE A 111 5.26 -7.26 14.01
CA ILE A 111 5.99 -5.98 13.93
C ILE A 111 5.35 -4.92 14.83
N ALA A 112 4.02 -4.79 14.78
CA ALA A 112 3.29 -3.83 15.59
C ALA A 112 3.45 -4.13 17.08
N GLU A 113 3.33 -5.39 17.49
CA GLU A 113 3.53 -5.84 18.87
C GLU A 113 4.94 -5.50 19.38
N LYS A 114 5.98 -5.78 18.59
CA LYS A 114 7.38 -5.45 18.94
C LYS A 114 7.62 -3.95 19.13
N ALA A 115 6.88 -3.10 18.41
CA ALA A 115 6.90 -1.65 18.57
C ALA A 115 5.89 -1.14 19.64
N GLY A 116 5.11 -2.03 20.27
CA GLY A 116 4.06 -1.68 21.22
C GLY A 116 2.95 -0.83 20.61
N LEU A 117 2.49 -1.19 19.41
CA LEU A 117 1.44 -0.54 18.62
C LEU A 117 0.34 -1.55 18.27
N GLU A 118 -0.86 -1.05 17.98
CA GLU A 118 -1.95 -1.85 17.40
C GLU A 118 -1.83 -1.93 15.86
N ALA A 119 -2.15 -3.10 15.28
CA ALA A 119 -2.12 -3.30 13.83
C ALA A 119 -3.51 -3.09 13.21
N PHE A 120 -3.59 -2.25 12.18
CA PHE A 120 -4.83 -1.92 11.47
C PHE A 120 -4.81 -2.47 10.04
N TYR A 121 -5.84 -3.24 9.67
CA TYR A 121 -6.00 -3.76 8.31
C TYR A 121 -7.32 -3.26 7.72
N PRO A 122 -7.40 -2.00 7.25
CA PRO A 122 -8.63 -1.40 6.73
C PRO A 122 -9.21 -2.14 5.53
N LEU A 123 -8.40 -2.93 4.81
CA LEU A 123 -8.82 -3.69 3.64
C LEU A 123 -9.10 -5.17 3.93
N TRP A 124 -8.87 -5.66 5.16
CA TRP A 124 -8.99 -7.08 5.49
C TRP A 124 -10.37 -7.66 5.20
N ARG A 125 -10.42 -8.75 4.46
CA ARG A 125 -11.67 -9.42 4.03
C ARG A 125 -11.38 -10.81 3.46
N ASP A 126 -12.42 -11.55 3.08
CA ASP A 126 -12.26 -12.82 2.38
C ASP A 126 -11.77 -12.63 0.93
N GLU A 127 -11.01 -13.58 0.39
CA GLU A 127 -10.47 -13.55 -0.98
C GLU A 127 -11.55 -13.30 -2.05
N ASN A 128 -12.74 -13.90 -1.87
CA ASN A 128 -13.88 -13.72 -2.78
C ASN A 128 -14.40 -12.26 -2.84
N GLN A 129 -14.04 -11.41 -1.89
CA GLN A 129 -14.41 -9.99 -1.85
C GLN A 129 -13.35 -9.08 -2.48
N ALA A 130 -12.21 -9.61 -2.94
CA ALA A 130 -11.17 -8.82 -3.62
C ALA A 130 -11.75 -8.07 -4.84
N LYS A 131 -12.62 -8.70 -5.64
CA LYS A 131 -13.27 -8.03 -6.78
C LYS A 131 -14.02 -6.76 -6.38
N GLU A 132 -14.67 -6.75 -5.23
CA GLU A 132 -15.41 -5.57 -4.77
C GLU A 132 -14.48 -4.44 -4.35
N LEU A 133 -13.28 -4.74 -3.84
CA LEU A 133 -12.23 -3.73 -3.64
C LEU A 133 -11.82 -3.03 -4.92
N LEU A 134 -11.64 -3.80 -5.99
CA LEU A 134 -11.20 -3.24 -7.28
C LEU A 134 -12.26 -2.26 -7.81
N LYS A 135 -13.52 -2.67 -7.69
CA LYS A 135 -14.66 -1.82 -8.06
C LYS A 135 -14.74 -0.59 -7.18
N ASP A 136 -14.54 -0.72 -5.87
CA ASP A 136 -14.50 0.41 -4.96
C ASP A 136 -13.39 1.39 -5.37
N PHE A 137 -12.19 0.89 -5.66
CA PHE A 137 -11.05 1.70 -6.13
C PHE A 137 -11.42 2.53 -7.37
N VAL A 138 -11.96 1.89 -8.40
CA VAL A 138 -12.37 2.56 -9.65
C VAL A 138 -13.55 3.53 -9.42
N ARG A 139 -14.57 3.10 -8.66
CA ARG A 139 -15.77 3.90 -8.36
C ARG A 139 -15.45 5.16 -7.55
N LEU A 140 -14.47 5.07 -6.65
CA LEU A 140 -14.00 6.21 -5.85
C LEU A 140 -13.18 7.22 -6.66
N GLY A 141 -12.87 6.92 -7.92
CA GLY A 141 -12.20 7.83 -8.84
C GLY A 141 -10.67 7.80 -8.76
N PHE A 142 -10.07 6.82 -8.07
CA PHE A 142 -8.63 6.63 -8.12
C PHE A 142 -8.14 6.40 -9.55
N LYS A 143 -6.94 6.88 -9.83
CA LYS A 143 -6.26 6.70 -11.11
C LYS A 143 -4.94 6.00 -10.87
N ALA A 144 -4.78 4.85 -11.51
CA ALA A 144 -3.58 4.05 -11.40
C ALA A 144 -3.25 3.38 -12.73
N GLU A 145 -1.98 3.08 -12.90
CA GLU A 145 -1.46 2.31 -14.03
C GLU A 145 -0.71 1.07 -13.54
N ILE A 146 -0.69 0.04 -14.38
CA ILE A 146 0.09 -1.18 -14.14
C ILE A 146 1.54 -0.91 -14.47
N ILE A 147 2.43 -1.14 -13.51
CA ILE A 147 3.87 -0.93 -13.68
C ILE A 147 4.66 -2.23 -13.82
N LYS A 148 4.08 -3.35 -13.38
CA LYS A 148 4.71 -4.67 -13.43
C LYS A 148 3.64 -5.75 -13.45
N VAL A 149 3.93 -6.84 -14.14
CA VAL A 149 3.11 -8.05 -14.17
C VAL A 149 4.00 -9.28 -14.02
N ASN A 150 3.47 -10.37 -13.47
CA ASN A 150 4.13 -11.68 -13.47
C ASN A 150 3.82 -12.46 -14.77
N ASN A 151 4.17 -13.75 -14.80
CA ASN A 151 3.97 -14.63 -15.96
C ASN A 151 2.52 -15.09 -16.18
N GLN A 152 1.60 -14.82 -15.25
CA GLN A 152 0.18 -15.15 -15.38
C GLN A 152 -0.60 -14.09 -16.16
N LEU A 153 -0.03 -12.90 -16.35
CA LEU A 153 -0.66 -11.79 -17.08
C LEU A 153 0.14 -11.40 -18.34
N PRO A 154 -0.54 -10.90 -19.38
CA PRO A 154 0.14 -10.43 -20.58
C PRO A 154 1.07 -9.25 -20.29
N LYS A 155 2.32 -9.30 -20.77
CA LYS A 155 3.28 -8.18 -20.63
C LYS A 155 2.75 -6.86 -21.17
N ALA A 156 1.88 -6.91 -22.19
CA ALA A 156 1.23 -5.74 -22.78
C ALA A 156 0.26 -5.02 -21.83
N TRP A 157 -0.03 -5.58 -20.65
CA TRP A 157 -0.82 -4.90 -19.62
C TRP A 157 -0.03 -3.83 -18.86
N VAL A 158 1.30 -3.82 -18.92
CA VAL A 158 2.10 -2.71 -18.37
C VAL A 158 1.75 -1.41 -19.10
N GLY A 159 1.53 -0.33 -18.35
CA GLY A 159 1.02 0.96 -18.82
C GLY A 159 -0.51 1.04 -18.93
N ARG A 160 -1.23 -0.07 -18.72
CA ARG A 160 -2.69 -0.06 -18.74
C ARG A 160 -3.24 0.63 -17.49
N SER A 161 -4.30 1.42 -17.67
CA SER A 161 -5.05 2.04 -16.56
C SER A 161 -5.93 1.02 -15.81
N ILE A 162 -6.08 1.21 -14.51
CA ILE A 162 -7.04 0.48 -13.67
C ILE A 162 -8.41 1.16 -13.78
N ASP A 163 -9.25 0.67 -14.69
CA ASP A 163 -10.59 1.19 -14.99
C ASP A 163 -11.65 0.07 -15.13
N GLU A 164 -12.86 0.43 -15.55
CA GLU A 164 -13.95 -0.54 -15.77
C GLU A 164 -13.62 -1.60 -16.82
N LEU A 165 -12.82 -1.26 -17.84
CA LEU A 165 -12.37 -2.23 -18.83
C LEU A 165 -11.35 -3.20 -18.22
N PHE A 166 -10.43 -2.71 -17.38
CA PHE A 166 -9.52 -3.55 -16.62
C PHE A 166 -10.28 -4.53 -15.72
N ILE A 167 -11.29 -4.05 -14.96
CA ILE A 167 -12.14 -4.91 -14.13
C ILE A 167 -12.79 -6.02 -14.96
N LYS A 168 -13.36 -5.65 -16.12
CA LYS A 168 -14.01 -6.63 -17.01
C LYS A 168 -13.04 -7.72 -17.45
N ASP A 169 -11.82 -7.34 -17.84
CA ASP A 169 -10.83 -8.27 -18.37
C ASP A 169 -10.20 -9.14 -17.28
N ILE A 170 -9.77 -8.55 -16.16
CA ILE A 170 -9.12 -9.30 -15.08
C ILE A 170 -10.07 -10.32 -14.45
N THR A 171 -11.37 -10.01 -14.38
CA THR A 171 -12.35 -10.92 -13.81
C THR A 171 -12.73 -12.09 -14.73
N GLN A 172 -12.25 -12.13 -15.98
CA GLN A 172 -12.33 -13.32 -16.82
C GLN A 172 -11.26 -14.37 -16.46
N LEU A 173 -10.20 -13.97 -15.76
CA LEU A 173 -9.09 -14.84 -15.39
C LEU A 173 -9.40 -15.54 -14.06
N GLN A 174 -9.79 -16.81 -14.11
CA GLN A 174 -10.22 -17.55 -12.92
C GLN A 174 -9.10 -17.83 -11.91
N SER A 175 -7.84 -17.84 -12.34
CA SER A 175 -6.68 -18.18 -11.51
C SER A 175 -5.85 -16.97 -11.08
N VAL A 176 -6.38 -15.76 -11.26
CA VAL A 176 -5.66 -14.51 -10.94
C VAL A 176 -6.50 -13.71 -9.97
N CYS A 177 -5.90 -13.27 -8.86
CA CYS A 177 -6.56 -12.35 -7.95
C CYS A 177 -6.85 -11.03 -8.69
N PRO A 178 -8.10 -10.53 -8.68
CA PRO A 178 -8.42 -9.23 -9.27
C PRO A 178 -7.61 -8.08 -8.70
N LEU A 179 -7.16 -8.18 -7.45
CA LEU A 179 -6.30 -7.20 -6.78
C LEU A 179 -4.81 -7.56 -6.88
N GLY A 180 -4.41 -8.66 -7.52
CA GLY A 180 -3.00 -8.98 -7.67
C GLY A 180 -2.27 -9.21 -6.33
N GLU A 181 -2.98 -9.69 -5.31
CA GLU A 181 -2.49 -9.86 -3.94
C GLU A 181 -1.28 -10.81 -3.86
N SER A 182 -1.18 -11.78 -4.78
CA SER A 182 -0.05 -12.72 -4.87
C SER A 182 1.08 -12.21 -5.77
N GLY A 183 1.09 -10.91 -6.09
CA GLY A 183 2.09 -10.29 -6.95
C GLY A 183 1.83 -10.47 -8.44
N GLU A 184 0.58 -10.76 -8.85
CA GLU A 184 0.23 -10.93 -10.26
C GLU A 184 0.46 -9.64 -11.06
N TYR A 185 0.18 -8.50 -10.45
CA TYR A 185 0.53 -7.20 -10.97
C TYR A 185 0.73 -6.17 -9.87
N HIS A 186 1.51 -5.14 -10.21
CA HIS A 186 1.76 -3.99 -9.34
C HIS A 186 1.26 -2.72 -10.03
N THR A 187 0.89 -1.75 -9.22
CA THR A 187 0.30 -0.49 -9.69
C THR A 187 1.03 0.70 -9.11
N ARG A 188 1.00 1.80 -9.86
CA ARG A 188 1.32 3.14 -9.36
C ARG A 188 0.05 3.97 -9.42
N VAL A 189 -0.34 4.55 -8.28
CA VAL A 189 -1.46 5.50 -8.20
C VAL A 189 -0.95 6.92 -8.45
N TYR A 190 -1.61 7.68 -9.31
CA TYR A 190 -1.20 9.03 -9.65
C TYR A 190 -2.26 10.10 -9.38
N ASP A 191 -3.48 9.69 -9.04
CA ASP A 191 -4.56 10.60 -8.65
C ASP A 191 -5.63 9.84 -7.86
N GLY A 192 -6.47 10.55 -7.10
CA GLY A 192 -7.56 9.96 -6.35
C GLY A 192 -8.22 10.92 -5.36
N PRO A 193 -9.27 10.46 -4.65
CA PRO A 193 -10.08 11.32 -3.78
C PRO A 193 -9.35 11.92 -2.57
N ASN A 194 -8.19 11.37 -2.21
CA ASN A 194 -7.33 11.84 -1.12
C ASN A 194 -6.06 12.55 -1.61
N PHE A 195 -5.89 12.73 -2.92
CA PHE A 195 -4.80 13.50 -3.49
C PHE A 195 -5.19 14.99 -3.56
N THR A 196 -4.27 15.87 -3.22
CA THR A 196 -4.42 17.33 -3.31
C THR A 196 -4.16 17.86 -4.72
N TYR A 197 -3.41 17.11 -5.53
CA TYR A 197 -3.19 17.34 -6.96
C TYR A 197 -2.82 16.02 -7.65
N SER A 198 -3.07 15.95 -8.95
CA SER A 198 -2.66 14.83 -9.80
C SER A 198 -1.15 14.88 -10.06
N LEU A 199 -0.50 13.72 -10.17
CA LEU A 199 0.94 13.64 -10.49
C LEU A 199 1.27 13.83 -11.98
N TYR A 200 0.24 13.99 -12.83
CA TYR A 200 0.34 14.23 -14.27
C TYR A 200 -0.47 15.45 -14.71
#